data_AF-A0A349NIF3-F1
#
_entry.id   AF-A0A349NIF3-F1
#
_cell.length_a   1.000
_cell.length_b   1.000
_cell.length_c   1.000
_cell.angle_alpha   90.00
_cell.angle_beta   90.00
_cell.angle_gamma   90.00
#
_symmetry.space_group_name_H-M   'P 1'
#
loop_
_entity.id
_entity.type
_entity.pdbx_description
1 polymer ?
#
loop_
_entity_poly.entity_id
_entity_poly.type
_entity_poly.pdbx_seq_one_letter_code
_entity_poly.pdbx_strand_id
1 'polypeptide(L)'
;MKLSEYAIQELVPYVTGTGTIGLYRKGEDLVELFNQYGLRDVYDFNHGGLPKLTENGEDMNASRSTYTRDRLRKLSDKPEVWDLLDKVIQESDDPKQCTEEINKIISPEGVSFNLVNGKYVVQGITIIRNQNVRNDAHFTGIQNKIIRALNAAQVSISLAMAWFTNN
;
A
#
# COMPACT_ATOMS: atom_id res chain seq x y z
N MET A 1 -6.30 13.98 1.66
CA MET A 1 -5.85 14.90 0.59
C MET A 1 -5.99 14.15 -0.72
N LYS A 2 -6.45 14.80 -1.79
CA LYS A 2 -6.72 14.16 -3.08
C LYS A 2 -5.72 14.62 -4.13
N LEU A 3 -5.05 13.70 -4.82
CA LEU A 3 -4.17 14.04 -5.96
C LEU A 3 -4.96 14.71 -7.09
N SER A 4 -4.38 15.74 -7.71
CA SER A 4 -4.91 16.34 -8.93
C SER A 4 -4.91 15.35 -10.12
N GLU A 5 -5.79 15.57 -11.09
CA GLU A 5 -5.81 14.76 -12.33
C GLU A 5 -4.50 14.87 -13.12
N TYR A 6 -3.86 16.03 -13.06
CA TYR A 6 -2.53 16.23 -13.66
C TYR A 6 -1.49 15.32 -13.00
N ALA A 7 -1.40 15.34 -11.66
CA ALA A 7 -0.48 14.48 -10.93
C ALA A 7 -0.75 13.00 -11.20
N ILE A 8 -2.02 12.58 -11.22
CA ILE A 8 -2.41 11.21 -11.55
C ILE A 8 -1.90 10.83 -12.95
N GLN A 9 -2.09 11.69 -13.95
CA GLN A 9 -1.64 11.43 -15.32
C GLN A 9 -0.12 11.27 -15.40
N GLU A 10 0.64 12.15 -14.74
CA GLU A 10 2.10 12.13 -14.75
C GLU A 10 2.69 10.97 -13.95
N LEU A 11 1.96 10.41 -12.99
CA LEU A 11 2.40 9.24 -12.20
C LEU A 11 2.25 7.91 -12.97
N VAL A 12 1.37 7.82 -13.97
CA VAL A 12 1.08 6.58 -14.71
C VAL A 12 2.35 5.91 -15.30
N PRO A 13 3.28 6.62 -15.94
CA PRO A 13 4.49 6.01 -16.50
C PRO A 13 5.38 5.34 -15.45
N TYR A 14 5.43 5.85 -14.22
CA TYR A 14 6.22 5.28 -13.12
C TYR A 14 5.57 4.00 -12.57
N VAL A 15 4.25 4.00 -12.40
CA VAL A 15 3.51 2.82 -11.91
C VAL A 15 3.52 1.71 -12.96
N THR A 16 3.32 2.06 -14.23
CA THR A 16 3.37 1.07 -15.32
C THR A 16 4.80 0.64 -15.66
N GLY A 17 5.82 1.47 -15.39
CA GLY A 17 7.20 1.27 -15.83
C GLY A 17 7.36 1.39 -17.34
N THR A 18 6.59 2.26 -17.98
CA THR A 18 6.68 2.49 -19.43
C THR A 18 7.56 3.70 -19.71
N GLY A 19 8.75 3.48 -20.28
CA GLY A 19 9.62 4.56 -20.77
C GLY A 19 10.31 5.40 -19.68
N THR A 20 10.35 4.92 -18.44
CA THR A 20 10.98 5.58 -17.29
C THR A 20 11.87 4.57 -16.55
N ILE A 21 12.56 5.03 -15.50
CA ILE A 21 13.33 4.22 -14.53
C ILE A 21 12.47 3.26 -13.67
N GLY A 22 11.15 3.25 -13.86
CA GLY A 22 10.24 2.37 -13.13
C GLY A 22 10.25 0.93 -13.65
N LEU A 23 10.01 -0.03 -12.76
CA LEU A 23 9.85 -1.44 -13.10
C LEU A 23 8.67 -1.65 -14.06
N TYR A 24 8.93 -2.24 -15.22
CA TYR A 24 7.89 -2.61 -16.17
C TYR A 24 6.94 -3.64 -15.58
N ARG A 25 5.64 -3.31 -15.50
CA ARG A 25 4.59 -4.20 -14.98
C ARG A 25 3.59 -4.60 -16.06
N LYS A 26 3.37 -5.90 -16.26
CA LYS A 26 2.32 -6.42 -17.15
C LYS A 26 0.92 -6.13 -16.57
N GLY A 27 -0.12 -6.45 -17.33
CA GLY A 27 -1.51 -6.24 -16.88
C GLY A 27 -1.83 -7.01 -15.59
N GLU A 28 -1.37 -8.27 -15.49
CA GLU A 28 -1.52 -9.09 -14.28
C GLU A 28 -0.80 -8.48 -13.06
N ASP A 29 0.45 -8.04 -13.24
CA ASP A 29 1.25 -7.41 -12.19
C ASP A 29 0.61 -6.10 -11.68
N LEU A 30 -0.02 -5.33 -12.58
CA LEU A 30 -0.74 -4.12 -12.19
C LEU A 30 -1.97 -4.44 -11.35
N VAL A 31 -2.75 -5.46 -11.73
CA VAL A 31 -3.91 -5.90 -10.94
C VAL A 31 -3.45 -6.37 -9.56
N GLU A 32 -2.38 -7.17 -9.49
CA GLU A 32 -1.82 -7.61 -8.22
C GLU A 32 -1.35 -6.44 -7.36
N LEU A 33 -0.60 -5.49 -7.93
CA LEU A 33 -0.14 -4.29 -7.24
C LEU A 33 -1.31 -3.52 -6.63
N PHE A 34 -2.32 -3.17 -7.43
CA PHE A 34 -3.45 -2.37 -6.96
C PHE A 34 -4.30 -3.10 -5.92
N ASN A 35 -4.42 -4.42 -6.01
CA ASN A 35 -5.14 -5.22 -5.03
C ASN A 35 -4.47 -5.24 -3.65
N GLN A 36 -3.14 -5.13 -3.58
CA GLN A 36 -2.42 -4.97 -2.30
C GLN A 36 -2.84 -3.69 -1.54
N TYR A 37 -3.36 -2.70 -2.25
CA TYR A 37 -3.78 -1.40 -1.71
C TYR A 37 -5.30 -1.22 -1.66
N GLY A 38 -6.03 -2.33 -1.51
CA GLY A 38 -7.46 -2.32 -1.18
C GLY A 38 -8.42 -2.36 -2.36
N LEU A 39 -7.92 -2.49 -3.59
CA LEU A 39 -8.74 -2.82 -4.75
C LEU A 39 -8.99 -4.34 -4.82
N ARG A 40 -9.99 -4.75 -5.61
CA ARG A 40 -10.41 -6.16 -5.74
C ARG A 40 -10.70 -6.51 -7.20
N ASP A 41 -9.75 -6.19 -8.04
CA ASP A 41 -9.80 -6.45 -9.47
C ASP A 41 -9.40 -7.89 -9.77
N VAL A 42 -9.90 -8.42 -10.89
CA VAL A 42 -9.55 -9.72 -11.41
C VAL A 42 -8.92 -9.54 -12.79
N TYR A 43 -7.74 -10.13 -12.99
CA TYR A 43 -7.15 -10.25 -14.31
C TYR A 43 -7.69 -11.50 -14.99
N ASP A 44 -8.33 -11.33 -16.15
CA ASP A 44 -8.94 -12.42 -16.91
C ASP A 44 -8.43 -12.43 -18.34
N PHE A 45 -7.42 -13.26 -18.60
CA PHE A 45 -6.81 -13.40 -19.92
C PHE A 45 -7.82 -13.78 -21.02
N ASN A 46 -8.84 -14.58 -20.70
CA ASN A 46 -9.83 -15.05 -21.68
C ASN A 46 -10.85 -13.96 -22.03
N HIS A 47 -10.98 -12.92 -21.21
CA HIS A 47 -11.96 -11.85 -21.38
C HIS A 47 -11.31 -10.46 -21.58
N GLY A 48 -10.10 -10.43 -22.14
CA GLY A 48 -9.41 -9.19 -22.51
C GLY A 48 -8.36 -8.70 -21.51
N GLY A 49 -8.04 -9.51 -20.49
CA GLY A 49 -7.00 -9.25 -19.50
C GLY A 49 -7.48 -8.32 -18.40
N LEU A 50 -7.15 -7.04 -18.52
CA LEU A 50 -7.45 -6.04 -17.49
C LEU A 50 -8.96 -5.82 -17.33
N PRO A 51 -9.44 -5.48 -16.11
CA PRO A 51 -10.83 -5.15 -15.89
C PRO A 51 -11.30 -4.05 -16.85
N LYS A 52 -12.49 -4.25 -17.43
CA LYS A 52 -13.12 -3.25 -18.29
C LYS A 52 -13.41 -1.98 -17.50
N LEU A 53 -13.35 -0.86 -18.19
CA LEU A 53 -13.74 0.44 -17.66
C LEU A 53 -15.05 0.84 -18.32
N THR A 54 -16.02 1.27 -17.51
CA THR A 54 -17.29 1.79 -18.02
C THR A 54 -17.15 3.28 -18.25
N GLU A 55 -17.30 3.73 -19.50
CA GLU A 55 -17.34 5.14 -19.87
C GLU A 55 -18.64 5.38 -20.66
N ASN A 56 -19.41 6.39 -20.25
CA ASN A 56 -20.72 6.70 -20.85
C ASN A 56 -21.72 5.53 -20.91
N GLY A 57 -21.60 4.55 -20.00
CA GLY A 57 -22.49 3.39 -19.93
C GLY A 57 -22.06 2.21 -20.80
N GLU A 58 -20.91 2.29 -21.48
CA GLU A 58 -20.35 1.19 -22.28
C GLU A 58 -19.05 0.67 -21.66
N ASP A 59 -18.91 -0.66 -21.64
CA ASP A 59 -17.72 -1.32 -21.13
C ASP A 59 -16.63 -1.41 -22.20
N MET A 60 -15.50 -0.76 -21.95
CA MET A 60 -14.35 -0.74 -22.85
C MET A 60 -13.18 -1.55 -22.29
N ASN A 61 -12.43 -2.20 -23.18
CA ASN A 61 -11.18 -2.86 -22.79
C ASN A 61 -10.16 -1.81 -22.33
N ALA A 62 -9.56 -2.04 -21.16
CA ALA A 62 -8.59 -1.12 -20.60
C ALA A 62 -7.17 -1.42 -21.12
N SER A 63 -6.45 -0.37 -21.51
CA SER A 63 -5.00 -0.43 -21.62
C SER A 63 -4.37 -0.34 -20.24
N ARG A 64 -3.09 -0.73 -20.11
CA ARG A 64 -2.32 -0.58 -18.85
C ARG A 64 -2.36 0.86 -18.33
N SER A 65 -2.18 1.84 -19.21
CA SER A 65 -2.19 3.25 -18.83
C SER A 65 -3.57 3.73 -18.40
N THR A 66 -4.64 3.38 -19.13
CA THR A 66 -6.00 3.81 -18.78
C THR A 66 -6.49 3.13 -17.51
N TYR A 67 -6.19 1.84 -17.33
CA TYR A 67 -6.44 1.09 -16.09
C TYR A 67 -5.73 1.73 -14.90
N THR A 68 -4.41 1.95 -15.02
CA THR A 68 -3.59 2.54 -13.94
C THR A 68 -4.10 3.92 -13.56
N ARG A 69 -4.43 4.78 -14.54
CA ARG A 69 -4.99 6.11 -14.31
C ARG A 69 -6.30 6.04 -13.52
N ASP A 70 -7.21 5.16 -13.92
CA ASP A 70 -8.48 4.97 -13.21
C ASP A 70 -8.29 4.47 -11.77
N ARG A 71 -7.37 3.53 -11.56
CA ARG A 71 -7.10 3.00 -10.22
C ARG A 71 -6.39 3.99 -9.31
N LEU A 72 -5.43 4.76 -9.82
CA LEU A 72 -4.84 5.89 -9.09
C LEU A 72 -5.90 6.93 -8.73
N ARG A 73 -6.84 7.25 -9.63
CA ARG A 73 -7.96 8.15 -9.33
C ARG A 73 -8.81 7.62 -8.18
N LYS A 74 -9.10 6.32 -8.12
CA LYS A 74 -9.86 5.66 -7.03
C LYS A 74 -9.14 5.61 -5.69
N LEU A 75 -7.81 5.67 -5.70
CA LEU A 75 -6.97 5.72 -4.49
C LEU A 75 -6.55 7.13 -4.11
N SER A 76 -6.74 8.12 -5.00
CA SER A 76 -6.15 9.46 -4.89
C SER A 76 -6.47 10.21 -3.59
N ASP A 77 -7.62 9.94 -2.98
CA ASP A 77 -8.08 10.55 -1.73
C ASP A 77 -7.78 9.71 -0.48
N LYS A 78 -7.18 8.53 -0.64
CA LYS A 78 -6.90 7.57 0.41
C LYS A 78 -5.41 7.50 0.76
N PRO A 79 -5.03 7.17 2.01
CA PRO A 79 -3.63 7.08 2.40
C PRO A 79 -2.83 6.00 1.64
N GLU A 80 -3.50 4.94 1.18
CA GLU A 80 -2.89 3.79 0.51
C GLU A 80 -2.19 4.17 -0.80
N VAL A 81 -2.54 5.30 -1.43
CA VAL A 81 -1.84 5.79 -2.62
C VAL A 81 -0.36 6.08 -2.34
N TRP A 82 -0.04 6.53 -1.12
CA TRP A 82 1.34 6.86 -0.75
C TRP A 82 2.17 5.62 -0.48
N ASP A 83 1.58 4.59 0.14
CA ASP A 83 2.23 3.30 0.34
C ASP A 83 2.45 2.61 -1.03
N LEU A 84 1.51 2.75 -1.98
CA LEU A 84 1.67 2.30 -3.36
C LEU A 84 2.84 2.99 -4.06
N LEU A 85 2.94 4.33 -3.96
CA LEU A 85 4.02 5.09 -4.58
C LEU A 85 5.39 4.76 -3.95
N ASP A 86 5.45 4.54 -2.63
CA ASP A 86 6.67 4.06 -1.96
C ASP A 86 7.12 2.71 -2.53
N LYS A 87 6.18 1.77 -2.71
CA LYS A 87 6.47 0.46 -3.32
C LYS A 87 6.96 0.60 -4.76
N VAL A 88 6.36 1.49 -5.56
CA VAL A 88 6.79 1.77 -6.93
C VAL A 88 8.21 2.33 -6.97
N ILE A 89 8.56 3.24 -6.05
CA ILE A 89 9.91 3.79 -5.90
C ILE A 89 10.91 2.69 -5.54
N GLN A 90 10.59 1.86 -4.53
CA GLN A 90 11.50 0.82 -4.03
C GLN A 90 11.78 -0.27 -5.06
N GLU A 91 10.82 -0.56 -5.95
CA GLU A 91 10.97 -1.56 -7.01
C GLU A 91 11.59 -1.00 -8.29
N SER A 92 11.79 0.31 -8.39
CA SER A 92 12.40 0.93 -9.57
C SER A 92 13.88 0.57 -9.73
N ASP A 93 14.41 0.70 -10.95
CA ASP A 93 15.81 0.39 -11.25
C ASP A 93 16.77 1.37 -10.55
N ASP A 94 16.34 2.63 -10.37
CA ASP A 94 17.01 3.65 -9.58
C ASP A 94 16.02 4.33 -8.62
N PRO A 95 15.87 3.82 -7.38
CA PRO A 95 14.96 4.39 -6.39
C PRO A 95 15.25 5.86 -6.06
N LYS A 96 16.50 6.29 -6.15
CA LYS A 96 16.88 7.68 -5.85
C LYS A 96 16.36 8.60 -6.95
N GLN A 97 16.68 8.29 -8.21
CA GLN A 97 16.19 9.09 -9.34
C GLN A 97 14.66 9.02 -9.43
N CYS A 98 14.05 7.85 -9.14
CA CYS A 98 12.59 7.67 -9.17
C CYS A 98 11.91 8.57 -8.14
N THR A 99 12.49 8.66 -6.94
CA THR A 99 12.02 9.57 -5.90
C THR A 99 12.11 11.04 -6.35
N GLU A 100 13.23 11.45 -6.95
CA GLU A 100 13.42 12.83 -7.42
C GLU A 100 12.40 13.19 -8.50
N GLU A 101 12.10 12.28 -9.42
CA GLU A 101 11.14 12.48 -10.49
C GLU A 101 9.69 12.49 -9.99
N ILE A 102 9.31 11.55 -9.12
CA ILE A 102 7.99 11.54 -8.48
C ILE A 102 7.79 12.81 -7.64
N ASN A 103 8.80 13.26 -6.89
CA ASN A 103 8.71 14.48 -6.08
C ASN A 103 8.43 15.74 -6.93
N LYS A 104 8.92 15.82 -8.17
CA LYS A 104 8.58 16.94 -9.07
C LYS A 104 7.08 16.99 -9.37
N ILE A 105 6.41 15.84 -9.35
CA ILE A 105 4.97 15.71 -9.62
C ILE A 105 4.15 15.97 -8.35
N ILE A 106 4.56 15.43 -7.19
CA ILE A 106 3.74 15.48 -5.97
C ILE A 106 4.04 16.67 -5.04
N SER A 107 5.20 17.33 -5.16
CA SER A 107 5.52 18.50 -4.33
C SER A 107 4.52 19.66 -4.49
N PRO A 108 4.02 19.97 -5.70
CA PRO A 108 2.94 20.95 -5.89
C PRO A 108 1.63 20.58 -5.18
N GLU A 109 1.42 19.29 -4.93
CA GLU A 109 0.28 18.78 -4.16
C GLU A 109 0.49 18.99 -2.64
N GLY A 110 1.69 19.40 -2.21
CA GLY A 110 2.05 19.63 -0.80
C GLY A 110 2.63 18.41 -0.10
N VAL A 111 3.09 17.41 -0.86
CA VAL A 111 3.61 16.13 -0.34
C VAL A 111 4.98 15.84 -0.94
N SER A 112 5.88 15.23 -0.16
CA SER A 112 7.21 14.83 -0.64
C SER A 112 7.70 13.54 0.00
N PHE A 113 8.39 12.71 -0.77
CA PHE A 113 9.15 11.57 -0.28
C PHE A 113 10.58 12.01 0.08
N ASN A 114 11.02 11.72 1.31
CA ASN A 114 12.36 12.01 1.78
C ASN A 114 13.04 10.76 2.28
N LEU A 115 14.31 10.56 1.92
CA LEU A 115 15.10 9.46 2.45
C LEU A 115 15.62 9.83 3.85
N VAL A 116 15.14 9.13 4.88
CA VAL A 116 15.57 9.29 6.26
C VAL A 116 16.01 7.94 6.79
N ASN A 117 17.28 7.83 7.22
CA ASN A 117 17.87 6.59 7.74
C ASN A 117 17.72 5.38 6.79
N GLY A 118 17.85 5.62 5.48
CA GLY A 118 17.72 4.57 4.46
C GLY A 118 16.29 4.11 4.17
N LYS A 119 15.27 4.81 4.71
CA LYS A 119 13.85 4.56 4.42
C LYS A 119 13.19 5.81 3.87
N TYR A 120 12.34 5.65 2.86
CA TYR A 120 11.55 6.76 2.35
C TYR A 120 10.41 7.07 3.33
N VAL A 121 10.31 8.34 3.73
CA VAL A 121 9.30 8.87 4.62
C VAL A 121 8.51 9.92 3.85
N VAL A 122 7.18 9.78 3.88
CA VAL A 122 6.27 10.77 3.28
C VAL A 122 6.07 11.93 4.26
N GLN A 123 6.33 13.15 3.79
CA GLN A 123 6.11 14.38 4.54
C GLN A 123 5.00 15.20 3.86
N GLY A 124 4.24 15.98 4.63
CA GLY A 124 3.14 16.82 4.13
C GLY A 124 1.75 16.19 4.20
N ILE A 125 1.66 14.91 4.59
CA ILE A 125 0.39 14.24 4.87
C ILE A 125 0.21 13.98 6.37
N THR A 126 -0.96 14.34 6.89
CA THR A 126 -1.41 13.83 8.20
C THR A 126 -1.96 12.43 7.96
N ILE A 127 -1.12 11.41 8.13
CA ILE A 127 -1.55 10.02 8.08
C ILE A 127 -2.32 9.73 9.37
N ILE A 128 -3.65 9.84 9.33
CA ILE A 128 -4.50 9.17 10.32
C ILE A 128 -4.49 7.69 9.95
N ARG A 129 -3.40 7.00 10.30
CA ARG A 129 -3.42 5.54 10.37
C ARG A 129 -4.48 5.26 11.43
N ASN A 130 -5.67 4.80 11.01
CA ASN A 130 -6.51 4.04 11.92
C ASN A 130 -5.57 3.01 12.51
N GLN A 131 -5.29 3.17 13.80
CA GLN A 131 -4.31 2.38 14.51
C GLN A 131 -4.56 0.93 14.10
N ASN A 132 -3.48 0.19 13.80
CA ASN A 132 -3.55 -1.28 13.79
C ASN A 132 -4.55 -1.68 14.85
N VAL A 133 -5.60 -2.43 14.51
CA VAL A 133 -6.56 -2.92 15.50
C VAL A 133 -5.77 -3.79 16.46
N ARG A 134 -5.21 -3.14 17.46
CA ARG A 134 -4.39 -3.71 18.50
C ARG A 134 -5.44 -4.30 19.40
N ASN A 135 -5.59 -5.62 19.33
CA ASN A 135 -6.56 -6.35 20.14
C ASN A 135 -6.10 -6.42 21.60
N ASP A 136 -5.63 -5.30 22.14
CA ASP A 136 -5.01 -5.14 23.45
C ASP A 136 -5.98 -5.60 24.54
N ALA A 137 -7.28 -5.41 24.34
CA ALA A 137 -8.32 -5.91 25.25
C ALA A 137 -8.29 -7.45 25.38
N HIS A 138 -8.15 -8.18 24.27
CA HIS A 138 -8.07 -9.64 24.29
C HIS A 138 -6.75 -10.14 24.89
N PHE A 139 -5.63 -9.53 24.53
CA PHE A 139 -4.31 -9.87 25.08
C PHE A 139 -4.22 -9.57 26.59
N THR A 140 -4.70 -8.41 27.03
CA THR A 140 -4.79 -8.05 28.46
C THR A 140 -5.70 -9.02 29.22
N GLY A 141 -6.80 -9.44 28.59
CA GLY A 141 -7.70 -10.45 29.15
C GLY A 141 -7.01 -11.81 29.37
N ILE A 142 -6.24 -12.28 28.40
CA ILE A 142 -5.46 -13.53 28.50
C ILE A 142 -4.38 -13.40 29.56
N GLN A 143 -3.61 -12.31 29.55
CA GLN A 143 -2.56 -12.05 30.54
C GLN A 143 -3.11 -12.07 31.97
N ASN A 144 -4.24 -11.38 32.22
CA ASN A 144 -4.86 -11.35 33.54
C ASN A 144 -5.42 -12.70 33.98
N LYS A 145 -5.79 -13.59 33.06
CA LYS A 145 -6.19 -14.96 33.38
C LYS A 145 -4.98 -15.80 33.77
N ILE A 146 -3.87 -15.68 33.02
CA ILE A 146 -2.61 -16.36 33.32
C ILE A 146 -2.11 -15.93 34.71
N ILE A 147 -2.01 -14.62 34.98
CA ILE A 147 -1.56 -14.09 36.28
C ILE A 147 -2.45 -14.59 37.42
N ARG A 148 -3.77 -14.60 37.24
CA ARG A 148 -4.70 -15.14 38.26
C ARG A 148 -4.47 -16.62 38.52
N ALA A 149 -4.28 -17.43 37.48
CA ALA A 149 -4.01 -18.85 37.63
C ALA A 149 -2.67 -19.11 38.33
N LEU A 150 -1.64 -18.32 38.01
CA LEU A 150 -0.35 -18.37 38.70
C LEU A 150 -0.49 -18.00 40.19
N ASN A 151 -1.20 -16.92 40.50
CA ASN A 151 -1.40 -16.46 41.89
C ASN A 151 -2.27 -17.41 42.74
N ALA A 152 -3.19 -18.14 42.10
CA ALA A 152 -4.08 -19.07 42.80
C ALA A 152 -3.45 -20.45 43.03
N ALA A 153 -2.33 -20.77 42.38
CA ALA A 153 -1.69 -22.07 42.52
C ALA A 153 -1.03 -22.21 43.90
N GLN A 154 -1.39 -23.25 44.64
CA GLN A 154 -0.90 -23.47 46.02
C GLN A 154 0.23 -24.51 46.12
N VAL A 155 0.39 -25.37 45.11
CA VAL A 155 1.29 -26.54 45.18
C VAL A 155 2.32 -26.52 44.06
N SER A 156 1.89 -26.51 42.80
CA SER A 156 2.82 -26.48 41.66
C SER A 156 2.13 -25.97 40.39
N ILE A 157 2.91 -25.40 39.48
CA ILE A 157 2.50 -25.03 38.13
C ILE A 157 3.38 -25.78 37.13
N SER A 158 2.77 -26.45 36.17
CA SER A 158 3.47 -27.10 35.06
C SER A 158 3.22 -26.33 33.77
N LEU A 159 4.28 -25.99 33.05
CA LEU A 159 4.23 -25.15 31.86
C LEU A 159 5.04 -25.78 30.73
N ALA A 160 4.43 -25.92 29.56
CA ALA A 160 5.10 -26.38 28.34
C ALA A 160 5.02 -25.25 27.30
N MET A 161 6.18 -24.80 26.81
CA MET A 161 6.26 -23.65 25.90
C MET A 161 7.50 -23.72 25.02
N ALA A 162 7.38 -23.18 23.81
CA ALA A 162 8.46 -23.15 22.82
C ALA A 162 9.55 -22.12 23.17
N TRP A 163 9.18 -20.98 23.75
CA TRP A 163 10.09 -19.99 24.32
C TRP A 163 9.38 -19.20 25.42
N PHE A 164 10.16 -18.72 26.39
CA PHE A 164 9.65 -17.88 27.47
C PHE A 164 10.43 -16.57 27.50
N THR A 165 9.78 -15.50 27.08
CA THR A 165 10.30 -14.13 27.18
C THR A 165 9.20 -13.24 27.74
N ASN A 166 9.56 -12.39 28.70
CA ASN A 166 8.66 -11.41 29.30
C ASN A 166 9.34 -10.04 29.24
N ASN A 167 9.21 -9.39 28.08
CA ASN A 167 9.75 -8.05 27.83
C ASN A 167 8.60 -7.06 27.67
#